data_AF-A0A2C9DE54-F1
#
_entry.id   AF-A0A2C9DE54-F1
#
_cell.length_a   1.000
_cell.length_b   1.000
_cell.length_c   1.000
_cell.angle_alpha   90.00
_cell.angle_beta   90.00
_cell.angle_gamma   90.00
#
_symmetry.space_group_name_H-M   'P 1'
#
loop_
_entity.id
_entity.type
_entity.pdbx_description
1 polymer ?
#
loop_
_entity_poly.entity_id
_entity_poly.type
_entity_poly.pdbx_seq_one_letter_code
_entity_poly.pdbx_strand_id
1 'polypeptide(L)'
;MASSANLGPKLESYVTDLVKTGRYNSRSEVLREGVRLVEEREKRLAVLDAAISRGLADADAGRVKPLGEVADRLTAKYQKMVEDRGA
;
A
#
# COMPACT_ATOMS: atom_id res chain seq x y z
N MET A 1 6.97 -28.25 -5.04
CA MET A 1 6.34 -29.22 -4.11
C MET A 1 5.16 -28.54 -3.43
N ALA A 2 4.00 -29.20 -3.35
CA ALA A 2 2.86 -28.66 -2.61
C ALA A 2 3.14 -28.85 -1.11
N SER A 3 3.53 -27.77 -0.42
CA SER A 3 3.56 -27.76 1.04
C SER A 3 2.11 -27.88 1.52
N SER A 4 1.76 -29.00 2.18
CA SER A 4 0.44 -29.19 2.74
C SER A 4 0.31 -28.36 4.02
N ALA A 5 -0.35 -27.21 3.92
CA ALA A 5 -0.77 -26.44 5.09
C ALA A 5 -2.10 -27.00 5.62
N ASN A 6 -2.30 -27.02 6.94
CA ASN A 6 -3.62 -27.24 7.52
C ASN A 6 -4.29 -25.87 7.72
N LEU A 7 -5.36 -25.59 6.97
CA LEU A 7 -6.04 -24.28 7.01
C LEU A 7 -7.21 -24.25 8.00
N GLY A 8 -7.55 -25.38 8.61
CA GLY A 8 -8.78 -25.54 9.38
C GLY A 8 -10.04 -25.57 8.49
N PRO A 9 -11.18 -26.04 9.04
CA PRO A 9 -12.34 -26.44 8.25
C PRO A 9 -12.96 -25.30 7.43
N LYS A 10 -12.98 -24.07 7.96
CA LYS A 10 -13.58 -22.91 7.28
C LYS A 10 -12.81 -22.53 6.01
N LEU A 11 -11.49 -22.40 6.10
CA LEU A 11 -10.65 -22.00 4.97
C LEU A 11 -10.52 -23.13 3.96
N GLU A 12 -10.48 -24.40 4.40
CA GLU A 12 -10.52 -25.55 3.48
C GLU A 12 -11.80 -25.57 2.65
N SER A 13 -12.97 -25.32 3.26
CA SER A 13 -14.24 -25.23 2.52
C SER A 13 -14.19 -24.11 1.49
N TYR A 14 -13.76 -22.92 1.88
CA TYR A 14 -13.68 -21.77 0.98
C TYR A 14 -12.72 -22.01 -0.20
N VAL A 15 -11.52 -22.55 0.06
CA VAL A 15 -10.55 -22.90 -0.99
C VAL A 15 -11.11 -23.97 -1.91
N THR A 16 -11.83 -24.96 -1.36
CA THR A 16 -12.49 -25.99 -2.16
C THR A 16 -13.54 -25.40 -3.09
N ASP A 17 -14.36 -24.46 -2.60
CA ASP A 17 -15.39 -23.79 -3.40
C ASP A 17 -14.78 -22.93 -4.50
N LEU A 18 -13.69 -22.22 -4.21
CA LEU A 18 -12.93 -21.44 -5.20
C LEU A 18 -12.36 -22.31 -6.34
N VAL A 19 -11.95 -23.54 -6.04
CA VAL A 19 -11.47 -24.48 -7.06
C VAL A 19 -12.65 -25.10 -7.82
N LYS A 20 -13.71 -25.53 -7.11
CA LYS A 20 -14.91 -26.13 -7.71
C LYS A 20 -15.62 -25.19 -8.68
N THR A 21 -15.66 -23.89 -8.37
CA THR A 21 -16.24 -22.86 -9.23
C THR A 21 -15.37 -22.52 -10.43
N GLY A 22 -14.18 -23.11 -10.55
CA GLY A 22 -13.24 -22.85 -11.63
C GLY A 22 -12.51 -21.51 -11.52
N ARG A 23 -12.67 -20.79 -10.39
CA ARG A 23 -11.97 -19.52 -10.16
C ARG A 23 -10.45 -19.72 -10.05
N TYR A 24 -10.02 -20.89 -9.57
CA TYR A 24 -8.63 -21.33 -9.53
C TYR A 24 -8.51 -22.78 -9.96
N ASN A 25 -7.38 -23.16 -10.54
CA ASN A 25 -7.15 -24.51 -11.06
C ASN A 25 -6.72 -25.50 -9.98
N SER A 26 -6.18 -25.00 -8.87
CA SER A 26 -5.70 -25.85 -7.78
C SER A 26 -5.66 -25.12 -6.44
N ARG A 27 -5.72 -25.90 -5.36
CA ARG A 27 -5.50 -25.41 -3.99
C ARG A 27 -4.15 -24.70 -3.83
N SER A 28 -3.09 -25.24 -4.45
CA SER A 28 -1.76 -24.62 -4.42
C SER A 28 -1.71 -23.25 -5.07
N GLU A 29 -2.56 -23.00 -6.07
CA GLU A 29 -2.69 -21.69 -6.71
C GLU A 29 -3.35 -20.67 -5.78
N VAL A 30 -4.47 -21.05 -5.14
CA VAL A 30 -5.16 -20.21 -4.16
C VAL A 30 -4.22 -19.81 -3.01
N LEU A 31 -3.44 -20.77 -2.51
CA LEU A 31 -2.49 -20.50 -1.42
C LEU A 31 -1.37 -19.56 -1.84
N ARG A 32 -0.80 -19.73 -3.05
CA ARG A 32 0.22 -18.80 -3.57
C ARG A 32 -0.33 -17.40 -3.75
N GLU A 33 -1.56 -17.27 -4.25
CA GLU A 33 -2.24 -15.98 -4.35
C GLU A 33 -2.42 -15.35 -2.97
N GLY A 34 -2.93 -16.11 -2.00
CA GLY A 34 -3.12 -15.65 -0.62
C GLY A 34 -1.83 -15.15 0.02
N VAL A 35 -0.73 -15.89 -0.11
CA VAL A 35 0.59 -15.48 0.41
C VAL A 35 1.09 -14.23 -0.32
N ARG A 36 0.89 -14.11 -1.63
CA ARG A 36 1.29 -12.91 -2.39
C ARG A 36 0.54 -11.67 -1.94
N LEU A 37 -0.76 -11.78 -1.66
CA LEU A 37 -1.57 -10.68 -1.13
C LEU A 37 -1.10 -10.25 0.26
N VAL A 38 -0.71 -11.20 1.11
CA VAL A 38 -0.11 -10.90 2.41
C VAL A 38 1.22 -10.17 2.21
N GLU A 39 2.12 -10.69 1.36
CA GLU A 39 3.40 -10.04 1.07
C GLU A 39 3.23 -8.61 0.55
N GLU A 40 2.29 -8.38 -0.36
CA GLU A 40 2.01 -7.06 -0.90
C GLU A 40 1.50 -6.10 0.19
N ARG A 41 0.61 -6.58 1.08
CA ARG A 41 0.12 -5.80 2.22
C ARG A 41 1.27 -5.41 3.15
N GLU A 42 2.14 -6.36 3.50
CA GLU A 42 3.29 -6.10 4.38
C GLU A 42 4.28 -5.11 3.74
N LYS A 43 4.53 -5.21 2.42
CA LYS A 43 5.34 -4.23 1.70
C LYS A 43 4.75 -2.82 1.77
N ARG A 44 3.43 -2.67 1.58
CA ARG A 44 2.75 -1.37 1.67
C ARG A 44 2.83 -0.78 3.09
N LEU A 45 2.66 -1.61 4.11
CA LEU A 45 2.79 -1.19 5.51
C LEU A 45 4.23 -0.76 5.83
N ALA A 46 5.24 -1.53 5.41
CA ALA A 46 6.63 -1.17 5.61
C ALA A 46 7.02 0.18 4.97
N VAL A 47 6.48 0.48 3.77
CA VAL A 47 6.69 1.80 3.14
C VAL A 47 6.03 2.92 3.95
N LEU A 48 4.81 2.69 4.46
CA LEU A 48 4.10 3.66 5.29
C LEU A 48 4.84 3.92 6.60
N ASP A 49 5.27 2.87 7.29
CA ASP A 49 6.00 2.97 8.56
C ASP A 49 7.33 3.71 8.37
N ALA A 50 8.03 3.45 7.27
CA ALA A 50 9.26 4.17 6.92
C ALA A 50 8.98 5.66 6.63
N ALA A 51 7.88 5.98 5.94
CA ALA A 51 7.50 7.37 5.66
C ALA A 51 7.13 8.13 6.94
N ILE A 52 6.38 7.51 7.86
CA ILE A 52 6.03 8.08 9.16
C ILE A 52 7.30 8.30 10.00
N SER A 53 8.15 7.30 10.11
CA SER A 53 9.40 7.38 10.90
C SER A 53 10.29 8.51 10.40
N ARG A 54 10.43 8.66 9.07
CA ARG A 54 11.15 9.79 8.48
C ARG A 54 10.50 11.13 8.82
N GLY A 55 9.17 11.25 8.72
CA GLY A 55 8.44 12.48 9.02
C GLY A 55 8.60 12.90 10.49
N LEU A 56 8.56 11.95 11.42
CA LEU A 56 8.81 12.21 12.84
C LEU A 56 10.25 12.68 13.07
N ALA A 57 11.24 11.99 12.47
CA ALA A 57 12.64 12.40 12.57
C ALA A 57 12.92 13.78 11.93
N ASP A 58 12.19 14.16 10.88
CA ASP A 58 12.24 15.50 10.29
C ASP A 58 11.63 16.54 11.23
N ALA A 59 10.50 16.24 11.87
CA ALA A 59 9.87 17.12 12.85
C ALA A 59 10.76 17.35 14.07
N ASP A 60 11.32 16.30 14.66
CA ASP A 60 12.21 16.36 15.82
C ASP A 60 13.48 17.17 15.51
N ALA A 61 14.00 17.05 14.28
CA ALA A 61 15.16 17.81 13.83
C ALA A 61 14.83 19.22 13.31
N GLY A 62 13.57 19.67 13.40
CA GLY A 62 13.15 20.99 12.94
C GLY A 62 13.19 21.17 11.41
N ARG A 63 13.24 20.09 10.62
CA ARG A 63 13.22 20.09 9.15
C ARG A 63 11.80 20.25 8.57
N VAL A 64 10.89 20.86 9.34
CA VAL A 64 9.50 21.12 8.96
C VAL A 64 9.27 22.62 8.77
N LYS A 65 8.18 22.97 8.09
CA LYS A 65 7.76 24.36 7.88
C LYS A 65 6.31 24.55 8.36
N PRO A 66 5.96 25.72 8.91
CA PRO A 66 4.58 26.04 9.21
C PRO A 66 3.69 25.93 7.96
N LEU A 67 2.47 25.40 8.15
CA LEU A 67 1.55 25.19 7.03
C LEU A 67 1.21 26.48 6.29
N GLY A 68 1.04 27.60 7.00
CA GLY A 68 0.75 28.91 6.40
C GLY A 68 1.82 29.34 5.40
N GLU A 69 3.09 29.30 5.79
CA GLU A 69 4.22 29.62 4.90
C GLU A 69 4.24 28.75 3.64
N VAL A 70 3.95 27.45 3.80
CA VAL A 70 3.91 26.51 2.67
C VAL A 70 2.73 26.80 1.76
N ALA A 71 1.54 27.06 2.32
CA ALA A 71 0.33 27.36 1.58
C ALA A 71 0.45 28.66 0.76
N ASP A 72 0.99 29.72 1.36
CA ASP A 72 1.21 31.01 0.69
C ASP A 72 2.19 30.85 -0.47
N ARG A 73 3.33 30.18 -0.23
CA ARG A 73 4.33 29.89 -1.25
C ARG A 73 3.76 29.08 -2.41
N LEU A 74 2.98 28.04 -2.13
CA LEU A 74 2.38 27.19 -3.17
C LEU A 74 1.31 27.96 -3.97
N THR A 75 0.49 28.76 -3.31
CA THR A 75 -0.52 29.61 -3.97
C THR A 75 0.15 30.56 -4.96
N ALA A 76 1.16 31.30 -4.50
CA ALA A 76 1.92 32.22 -5.36
C ALA A 76 2.59 31.49 -6.54
N LYS A 77 3.18 30.31 -6.29
CA LYS A 77 3.78 29.49 -7.36
C LYS A 77 2.77 29.13 -8.44
N TYR A 78 1.60 28.62 -8.05
CA TYR A 78 0.62 28.14 -9.02
C TYR A 78 -0.11 29.28 -9.75
N GLN A 79 -0.31 30.43 -9.11
CA GLN A 79 -0.82 31.63 -9.77
C GLN A 79 0.12 32.09 -10.89
N LYS A 80 1.41 32.20 -10.58
CA LYS A 80 2.42 32.54 -11.59
C LYS A 80 2.47 31.54 -12.75
N MET A 81 2.36 30.24 -12.47
CA MET A 81 2.32 29.22 -13.52
C MET A 81 1.10 29.34 -14.45
N VAL A 82 -0.01 29.90 -13.98
CA VAL A 82 -1.19 30.18 -14.81
C VAL A 82 -0.95 31.41 -15.67
N GLU A 83 -0.39 32.47 -15.10
CA GLU A 83 -0.04 33.70 -15.81
C GLU A 83 0.96 33.42 -16.94
N ASP A 84 2.02 32.65 -16.66
CA ASP A 84 3.06 32.26 -17.63
C ASP A 84 2.54 31.34 -18.76
N ARG A 85 1.37 30.69 -18.58
CA ARG A 85 0.74 29.84 -19.60
C ARG A 85 -0.30 30.58 -20.44
N GLY A 86 -0.77 31.73 -19.97
CA GLY A 86 -1.75 32.58 -20.65
C GLY A 86 -1.15 33.72 -21.48
N ALA A 87 0.16 33.97 -21.33
CA ALA A 87 0.96 34.89 -22.15
C ALA A 87 1.65 34.15 -23.31
#